data_AF-A0A8I3A9A5-F1
#
_entry.id   AF-A0A8I3A9A5-F1
#
_cell.length_a   1.000
_cell.length_b   1.000
_cell.length_c   1.000
_cell.angle_alpha   90.00
_cell.angle_beta   90.00
_cell.angle_gamma   90.00
#
_symmetry.space_group_name_H-M   'P 1'
#
loop_
_entity.id
_entity.type
_entity.pdbx_description
1 polymer ?
#
loop_
_entity_poly.entity_id
_entity_poly.type
_entity_poly.pdbx_seq_one_letter_code
_entity_poly.pdbx_strand_id
1 'polypeptide(L)'
;MDAWKQVEKEQKQQNGLLRETHRHAMELWVTETTHAKQEGQQPVLKKPKHGKLEGVIPKPKPNSHANEVEEMVIDEESHTSDSESDSGSTEA
;
A
#
# COMPACT_ATOMS: atom_id res chain seq x y z
N MET A 1 13.70 -26.63 -9.78
CA MET A 1 13.04 -25.35 -9.45
C MET A 1 13.56 -24.33 -10.45
N ASP A 2 12.67 -23.70 -11.22
CA ASP A 2 13.10 -22.69 -12.17
C ASP A 2 13.54 -21.44 -11.39
N ALA A 3 14.75 -20.94 -11.65
CA ALA A 3 15.33 -19.83 -10.88
C ALA A 3 14.41 -18.60 -10.80
N TRP A 4 13.64 -18.32 -11.87
CA TRP A 4 12.69 -17.20 -11.91
C TRP A 4 11.56 -17.32 -10.88
N LYS A 5 11.11 -18.54 -10.54
CA LYS A 5 10.07 -18.76 -9.53
C LYS A 5 10.56 -18.42 -8.12
N GLN A 6 11.84 -18.64 -7.86
CA GLN A 6 12.45 -18.33 -6.56
C GLN A 6 12.55 -16.82 -6.37
N VAL A 7 13.00 -16.09 -7.40
CA VAL A 7 13.06 -14.62 -7.37
C VAL A 7 11.66 -14.01 -7.26
N GLU A 8 10.66 -14.53 -7.98
CA GLU A 8 9.26 -14.09 -7.85
C GLU A 8 8.72 -14.28 -6.42
N LYS A 9 9.06 -15.41 -5.78
CA LYS A 9 8.63 -15.69 -4.41
C LYS A 9 9.26 -14.70 -3.42
N GLU A 10 10.55 -14.45 -3.53
CA GLU A 10 11.28 -13.52 -2.65
C GLU A 10 10.75 -12.09 -2.80
N GLN A 11 10.51 -11.65 -4.04
CA GLN A 11 9.89 -10.37 -4.33
C GLN A 11 8.49 -10.24 -3.69
N LYS A 12 7.64 -11.27 -3.83
CA LYS A 12 6.31 -11.27 -3.20
C LYS A 12 6.39 -11.16 -1.68
N GLN A 13 7.37 -11.83 -1.07
CA GLN A 13 7.60 -11.74 0.38
C GLN A 13 8.04 -10.35 0.81
N GLN A 14 8.98 -9.72 0.09
CA GLN A 14 9.43 -8.36 0.38
C GLN A 14 8.30 -7.34 0.22
N ASN A 15 7.54 -7.42 -0.87
CA ASN A 15 6.36 -6.57 -1.08
C ASN A 15 5.28 -6.78 -0.01
N GLY A 16 5.08 -8.02 0.44
CA GLY A 16 4.20 -8.33 1.56
C GLY A 16 4.63 -7.63 2.84
N LEU A 17 5.91 -7.75 3.19
CA LEU A 17 6.49 -7.13 4.39
C LEU A 17 6.41 -5.60 4.35
N LEU A 18 6.66 -4.99 3.19
CA LEU A 18 6.53 -3.54 3.02
C LEU A 18 5.08 -3.08 3.29
N ARG A 19 4.10 -3.81 2.74
CA ARG A 19 2.68 -3.52 2.95
C ARG A 19 2.28 -3.70 4.42
N GLU A 20 2.73 -4.77 5.07
CA GLU A 20 2.47 -5.03 6.49
C GLU A 20 3.05 -3.95 7.39
N THR A 21 4.33 -3.60 7.18
CA THR A 21 5.01 -2.55 7.93
C THR A 21 4.28 -1.22 7.78
N HIS A 22 3.86 -0.89 6.56
CA HIS A 22 3.08 0.33 6.31
C HIS A 22 1.72 0.31 7.02
N ARG A 23 0.98 -0.81 6.99
CA ARG A 23 -0.29 -0.93 7.71
C ARG A 23 -0.12 -0.71 9.20
N HIS A 24 0.85 -1.37 9.82
CA HIS A 24 1.12 -1.22 11.25
C HIS A 24 1.52 0.22 11.61
N ALA A 25 2.37 0.86 10.80
CA ALA A 25 2.73 2.25 11.01
C ALA A 25 1.49 3.18 10.91
N MET A 26 0.59 2.91 9.95
CA MET A 26 -0.65 3.66 9.79
C MET A 26 -1.59 3.48 10.98
N GLU A 27 -1.72 2.28 11.54
CA GLU A 27 -2.51 2.01 12.74
C GLU A 27 -2.01 2.85 13.93
N LEU A 28 -0.70 2.86 14.17
CA LEU A 28 -0.09 3.68 15.23
C LEU A 28 -0.36 5.18 15.02
N TRP A 29 -0.25 5.65 13.78
CA TRP A 29 -0.53 7.05 13.46
C TRP A 29 -2.01 7.40 13.67
N VAL A 30 -2.94 6.51 13.34
CA VAL A 30 -4.39 6.71 13.59
C VAL A 30 -4.68 6.74 15.09
N THR A 31 -4.07 5.84 15.88
CA THR A 31 -4.27 5.85 17.34
C THR A 31 -3.75 7.13 17.97
N GLU A 32 -2.56 7.58 17.55
CA GLU A 32 -1.95 8.82 18.05
C GLU A 32 -2.77 10.05 17.67
N THR A 33 -3.21 10.15 16.41
CA THR A 33 -4.02 11.29 15.94
C THR A 33 -5.38 11.35 16.65
N THR A 34 -5.98 10.20 16.91
CA THR A 34 -7.21 10.12 17.69
C THR A 34 -6.99 10.60 19.12
N HIS A 35 -5.89 10.16 19.76
CA HIS A 35 -5.52 10.58 21.10
C HIS A 35 -5.26 12.10 21.17
N ALA A 36 -4.43 12.63 20.28
CA ALA A 36 -4.12 14.05 20.20
C ALA A 36 -5.40 14.89 19.99
N LYS A 37 -6.34 14.42 19.16
CA LYS A 37 -7.65 15.08 18.96
C LYS A 37 -8.47 15.11 20.25
N GLN A 38 -8.48 14.04 21.04
CA GLN A 38 -9.18 13.98 22.33
C GLN A 38 -8.58 14.94 23.36
N GLU A 39 -7.26 15.12 23.34
CA GLU A 39 -6.56 16.04 24.22
C GLU A 39 -6.54 17.50 23.73
N GLY A 40 -7.11 17.78 22.55
CA GLY A 40 -7.07 19.11 21.94
C GLY A 40 -5.67 19.54 21.51
N GLN A 41 -4.79 18.57 21.26
CA GLN A 41 -3.40 18.77 20.86
C GLN A 41 -3.18 18.38 19.38
N GLN A 42 -2.04 18.80 18.86
CA GLN A 42 -1.60 18.37 17.53
C GLN A 42 -0.88 17.03 17.63
N PRO A 43 -1.11 16.09 16.69
CA PRO A 43 -0.41 14.81 16.66
C PRO A 43 1.10 15.01 16.48
N VAL A 44 1.89 14.33 17.32
CA VAL A 44 3.36 14.43 17.29
C VAL A 44 3.94 13.59 16.14
N LEU A 45 3.30 12.47 15.82
CA LEU A 45 3.74 11.57 14.75
C LEU A 45 3.31 12.09 13.38
N LYS A 46 4.26 12.05 12.43
CA LYS A 46 3.99 12.31 11.02
C LYS A 46 3.28 11.13 10.39
N LYS A 47 2.41 11.40 9.41
CA LYS A 47 1.74 10.36 8.62
C LYS A 47 2.80 9.49 7.92
N PRO A 48 2.78 8.16 8.13
CA PRO A 48 3.64 7.23 7.42
C PRO A 48 3.47 7.32 5.90
N LYS A 49 4.54 7.04 5.16
CA LYS A 49 4.53 7.00 3.69
C LYS A 49 4.71 5.56 3.23
N HIS A 50 3.95 5.16 2.22
CA HIS A 50 4.17 3.87 1.57
C HIS A 50 5.44 3.94 0.73
N GLY A 51 6.37 3.01 0.95
CA GLY A 51 7.55 2.84 0.10
C GLY A 51 7.17 2.37 -1.31
N LYS A 52 8.13 2.37 -2.25
CA LYS A 52 7.90 1.76 -3.57
C LYS A 52 7.93 0.25 -3.42
N LEU A 53 6.92 -0.43 -3.98
CA LEU A 53 6.94 -1.87 -4.13
C LEU A 53 7.90 -2.26 -5.26
N GLU A 54 8.49 -3.43 -5.15
CA GLU A 54 9.26 -4.00 -6.25
C GLU A 54 8.34 -4.34 -7.43
N GLY A 55 8.76 -3.95 -8.63
CA GLY A 55 8.01 -4.16 -9.87
C GLY A 55 8.01 -5.61 -10.31
N VAL A 56 6.97 -6.04 -11.02
CA VAL A 56 6.76 -7.45 -11.43
C VAL A 56 7.94 -7.96 -12.25
N ILE A 57 8.50 -9.11 -11.86
CA ILE A 57 9.53 -9.80 -12.65
C ILE A 57 8.90 -10.38 -13.92
N PRO A 58 9.38 -10.02 -15.13
CA PRO A 58 8.84 -10.55 -16.37
C PRO A 58 9.07 -12.06 -16.45
N LYS A 59 8.00 -12.79 -16.79
CA LYS A 59 8.06 -14.24 -16.90
C LYS A 59 8.79 -14.62 -18.20
N PRO A 60 9.72 -15.59 -18.17
CA PRO A 60 10.33 -16.08 -19.39
C PRO A 60 9.24 -16.73 -20.26
N LYS A 61 8.99 -16.18 -21.44
CA LYS A 61 8.04 -16.76 -22.41
C LYS A 61 8.60 -18.11 -22.89
N PRO A 62 7.81 -19.19 -22.88
CA PRO A 62 8.21 -20.40 -23.60
C PRO A 62 8.40 -19.99 -25.07
N ASN A 63 9.50 -20.43 -25.68
CA ASN A 63 9.88 -20.04 -27.03
C ASN A 63 8.90 -20.63 -28.06
N SER A 64 7.73 -20.01 -28.20
CA SER A 64 6.74 -20.30 -29.23
C SER A 64 6.29 -18.97 -29.82
N HIS A 65 7.09 -18.52 -30.79
CA HIS A 65 6.89 -17.36 -31.65
C HIS A 65 6.69 -15.98 -31.00
N ALA A 66 7.62 -15.09 -31.36
CA ALA A 66 7.57 -13.67 -31.08
C ALA A 66 6.32 -13.03 -31.70
N ASN A 67 5.40 -12.55 -30.86
CA ASN A 67 4.66 -11.29 -30.99
C ASN A 67 3.49 -11.30 -30.02
N GLU A 68 3.70 -10.79 -28.81
CA GLU A 68 2.62 -10.11 -28.10
C GLU A 68 3.26 -9.20 -27.05
N VAL A 69 3.08 -7.90 -27.25
CA VAL A 69 3.56 -6.84 -26.39
C VAL A 69 2.82 -6.97 -25.06
N GLU A 70 3.55 -7.11 -23.95
CA GLU A 70 2.97 -7.14 -22.62
C GLU A 70 2.36 -5.77 -22.30
N GLU A 71 1.02 -5.71 -22.28
CA GLU A 71 0.28 -4.58 -21.74
C GLU A 71 0.46 -4.59 -20.22
N MET A 72 1.40 -3.77 -19.76
CA MET A 72 1.65 -3.51 -18.34
C MET A 72 0.46 -2.70 -17.81
N VAL A 73 -0.56 -3.38 -17.28
CA VAL A 73 -1.62 -2.71 -16.51
C VAL A 73 -1.03 -2.32 -15.16
N ILE A 74 -0.54 -1.08 -15.08
CA ILE A 74 -0.25 -0.41 -13.82
C ILE A 74 -1.61 -0.01 -13.25
N ASP A 75 -2.15 -0.85 -12.38
CA ASP A 75 -3.32 -0.52 -11.57
C ASP A 75 -2.88 0.49 -10.50
N GLU A 76 -2.87 1.77 -10.87
CA GLU A 76 -2.71 2.90 -9.97
C GLU A 76 -4.09 3.33 -9.46
N GLU A 77 -4.80 2.45 -8.74
CA GLU A 77 -6.03 2.84 -8.04
C GLU A 77 -5.69 3.66 -6.79
N SER A 78 -5.45 4.94 -7.04
CA SER A 78 -5.57 6.04 -6.09
C SER A 78 -7.03 6.20 -5.67
N HIS A 79 -7.46 5.50 -4.60
CA HIS A 79 -8.71 5.84 -3.90
C HIS A 79 -8.40 6.65 -2.65
N THR A 80 -8.27 7.97 -2.85
CA THR A 80 -8.40 8.95 -1.77
C THR A 80 -9.90 9.18 -1.53
N SER A 81 -10.55 8.29 -0.80
CA SER A 81 -11.91 8.56 -0.31
C SER A 81 -11.80 9.29 1.02
N ASP A 82 -11.47 10.57 0.92
CA ASP A 82 -11.74 11.57 1.94
C ASP A 82 -13.26 11.74 2.01
N SER A 83 -13.90 11.09 2.98
CA SER A 83 -15.28 11.40 3.36
C SER A 83 -15.27 11.94 4.77
N GLU A 84 -14.99 13.24 4.84
CA GLU A 84 -15.35 14.07 5.98
C GLU A 84 -16.87 14.26 5.95
N SER A 85 -17.61 13.34 6.58
CA SER A 85 -19.00 13.61 6.96
C SER A 85 -19.03 14.14 8.39
N ASP A 86 -18.69 15.42 8.49
CA ASP A 86 -19.12 16.31 9.57
C ASP A 86 -20.61 16.60 9.41
N SER A 87 -21.40 16.20 10.40
CA SER A 87 -22.70 16.82 10.73
C SER A 87 -23.08 16.36 12.12
N GLY A 88 -22.50 17.03 13.12
CA GLY A 88 -23.15 17.13 14.41
C GLY A 88 -24.42 17.98 14.26
N SER A 89 -25.49 17.61 14.96
CA SER A 89 -26.21 18.59 15.76
C SER A 89 -27.02 17.91 16.85
N THR A 90 -26.84 18.48 18.02
CA THR A 90 -27.38 18.23 19.34
C THR A 90 -28.87 18.60 19.47
N GLU A 91 -29.56 17.84 20.33
CA GLU A 91 -30.49 18.30 21.40
C GLU A 91 -31.70 19.19 21.06
N ALA A 92 -32.89 18.67 21.38
CA ALA A 92 -33.91 19.33 22.22
C ALA A 92 -34.90 18.28 22.76
#